data_AF-A0A258LUH5-F1
#
_entry.id   AF-A0A258LUH5-F1
#
_cell.length_a   1.000
_cell.length_b   1.000
_cell.length_c   1.000
_cell.angle_alpha   90.00
_cell.angle_beta   90.00
_cell.angle_gamma   90.00
#
_symmetry.space_group_name_H-M   'P 1'
#
loop_
_entity.id
_entity.type
_entity.pdbx_description
1 polymer ?
#
loop_
_entity_poly.entity_id
_entity_poly.type
_entity_poly.pdbx_seq_one_letter_code
_entity_poly.pdbx_strand_id
1 'polypeptide(L)'
;AFRPDLVDMNAAADFSPWSRDMERDFRQLRANHPVGFGWMSEDLHPSGAMGDAAAAHAEKGHAAADHGARAFVELLEDVRAFDLSRFSREG
;
A
#
# COMPACT_ATOMS: atom_id res chain seq x y z
N ALA A 1 6.85 7.69 12.87
CA ALA A 1 7.26 9.11 12.74
C ALA A 1 6.46 10.00 13.69
N PHE A 2 5.14 10.12 13.52
CA PHE A 2 4.35 11.19 14.16
C PHE A 2 3.70 10.85 15.50
N ARG A 3 3.41 9.57 15.77
CA ARG A 3 2.77 9.09 17.01
C ARG A 3 3.43 7.82 17.55
N PRO A 4 4.71 7.90 17.96
CA PRO A 4 5.44 6.73 18.46
C PRO A 4 4.81 6.14 19.73
N ASP A 5 4.06 6.95 20.49
CA ASP A 5 3.34 6.56 21.70
C ASP A 5 2.20 5.55 21.45
N LEU A 6 1.73 5.42 20.21
CA LEU A 6 0.67 4.50 19.83
C LEU A 6 1.19 3.18 19.24
N VAL A 7 2.51 2.98 19.21
CA VAL A 7 3.14 1.83 18.56
C VAL A 7 3.95 1.04 19.57
N ASP A 8 3.55 -0.20 19.85
CA ASP A 8 4.37 -1.16 20.58
C ASP A 8 5.25 -1.95 19.60
N MET A 9 6.52 -1.56 19.50
CA MET A 9 7.48 -2.24 18.63
C MET A 9 7.81 -3.66 19.09
N ASN A 10 7.48 -4.06 20.34
CA ASN A 10 7.66 -5.45 20.77
C ASN A 10 6.67 -6.41 20.10
N ALA A 11 5.55 -5.89 19.59
CA ALA A 11 4.58 -6.65 18.81
C ALA A 11 4.90 -6.64 17.29
N ALA A 12 5.92 -5.91 16.86
CA ALA A 12 6.30 -5.84 15.45
C ALA A 12 7.01 -7.12 15.00
N ALA A 13 6.56 -7.69 13.88
CA ALA A 13 7.09 -8.92 13.32
C ALA A 13 7.03 -8.89 11.79
N ASP A 14 7.62 -9.91 11.15
CA ASP A 14 7.35 -10.22 9.74
C ASP A 14 6.08 -11.06 9.60
N PHE A 15 5.01 -10.41 9.18
CA PHE A 15 3.71 -11.05 8.93
C PHE A 15 3.66 -11.53 7.48
N SER A 16 4.40 -12.59 7.16
CA SER A 16 4.54 -13.06 5.78
C SER A 16 3.20 -13.59 5.23
N PRO A 17 2.57 -12.91 4.25
CA PRO A 17 1.26 -13.33 3.76
C PRO A 17 1.35 -14.54 2.82
N TRP A 18 0.28 -15.35 2.79
CA TRP A 18 0.14 -16.49 1.89
C TRP A 18 0.23 -16.10 0.41
N SER A 19 -0.06 -14.83 0.06
CA SER A 19 0.13 -14.32 -1.30
C SER A 19 1.56 -14.51 -1.84
N ARG A 20 2.58 -14.52 -0.97
CA ARG A 20 3.97 -14.82 -1.36
C ARG A 20 4.14 -16.27 -1.79
N ASP A 21 3.54 -17.21 -1.07
CA ASP A 21 3.53 -18.62 -1.46
C ASP A 21 2.74 -18.81 -2.76
N MET A 22 1.63 -18.09 -2.93
CA MET A 22 0.86 -18.14 -4.17
C MET A 22 1.67 -17.70 -5.39
N GLU A 23 2.49 -16.66 -5.23
CA GLU A 23 3.39 -16.18 -6.28
C GLU A 23 4.41 -17.23 -6.71
N ARG A 24 4.92 -18.00 -5.73
CA ARG A 24 5.85 -19.12 -5.96
C ARG A 24 5.15 -20.33 -6.60
N ASP A 25 4.00 -20.73 -6.07
CA ASP A 25 3.43 -22.06 -6.31
C ASP A 25 2.44 -22.08 -7.48
N PHE A 26 1.78 -20.95 -7.77
CA PHE A 26 0.82 -20.86 -8.86
C PHE A 26 1.37 -19.99 -9.99
N ARG A 27 0.96 -20.29 -11.23
CA ARG A 27 1.35 -19.49 -12.39
C ARG A 27 0.39 -18.33 -12.67
N GLN A 28 -0.90 -18.50 -12.36
CA GLN A 28 -1.96 -17.57 -12.75
C GLN A 28 -2.77 -17.05 -11.56
N LEU A 29 -3.04 -17.91 -10.56
CA LEU A 29 -3.82 -17.56 -9.37
C LEU A 29 -3.00 -16.69 -8.42
N ARG A 30 -3.55 -15.55 -8.01
CA ARG A 30 -2.89 -14.55 -7.15
C ARG A 30 -3.91 -13.94 -6.18
N ALA A 31 -3.43 -13.26 -5.14
CA ALA A 31 -4.31 -12.45 -4.29
C ALA A 31 -4.84 -11.21 -5.03
N ASN A 32 -4.05 -10.60 -5.92
CA ASN A 32 -4.41 -9.35 -6.60
C ASN A 32 -4.40 -9.48 -8.13
N HIS A 33 -3.23 -9.48 -8.75
CA HIS A 33 -3.08 -9.56 -10.20
C HIS A 33 -2.15 -10.72 -10.58
N PRO A 34 -2.39 -11.43 -11.70
CA PRO A 34 -3.36 -11.12 -12.75
C PRO A 34 -4.76 -11.71 -12.55
N VAL A 35 -4.89 -12.90 -11.94
CA VAL A 35 -6.19 -13.49 -11.57
C VAL A 35 -6.32 -13.47 -10.06
N GLY A 36 -6.83 -12.34 -9.55
CA GLY A 36 -7.15 -12.11 -8.14
C GLY A 36 -8.45 -12.77 -7.70
N PHE A 37 -8.64 -12.87 -6.40
CA PHE A 37 -9.92 -13.20 -5.75
C PHE A 37 -10.21 -12.14 -4.67
N GLY A 38 -11.45 -12.08 -4.19
CA GLY A 38 -11.78 -11.25 -3.04
C GLY A 38 -11.32 -11.92 -1.75
N TRP A 39 -10.59 -11.19 -0.91
CA TRP A 39 -10.02 -11.68 0.34
C TRP A 39 -10.14 -10.66 1.47
N MET A 40 -10.15 -11.15 2.70
CA MET A 40 -9.90 -10.40 3.93
C MET A 40 -8.44 -10.59 4.35
N SER A 41 -7.87 -9.64 5.08
CA SER A 41 -6.47 -9.70 5.52
C SER A 41 -6.12 -11.01 6.24
N GLU A 42 -7.06 -11.53 7.01
CA GLU A 42 -6.98 -12.77 7.78
C GLU A 42 -6.91 -14.01 6.90
N ASP A 43 -7.46 -13.95 5.67
CA ASP A 43 -7.31 -15.01 4.67
C ASP A 43 -5.87 -15.13 4.17
N LEU A 44 -5.10 -14.04 4.24
CA LEU A 44 -3.70 -13.99 3.81
C LEU A 44 -2.71 -14.14 4.96
N HIS A 45 -3.05 -13.70 6.16
CA HIS A 45 -2.26 -13.95 7.36
C HIS A 45 -3.14 -13.90 8.63
N PRO A 46 -3.07 -14.88 9.56
CA PRO A 46 -4.02 -14.98 10.68
C PRO A 46 -4.11 -13.75 11.61
N SER A 47 -3.08 -12.90 11.66
CA SER A 47 -3.09 -11.67 12.46
C SER A 47 -3.86 -10.50 11.81
N GLY A 48 -4.22 -10.62 10.53
CA GLY A 48 -4.76 -9.52 9.73
C GLY A 48 -3.71 -8.50 9.26
N ALA A 49 -2.43 -8.67 9.61
CA ALA A 49 -1.32 -7.84 9.13
C ALA A 49 -0.53 -8.53 8.03
N MET A 50 0.13 -7.76 7.15
CA MET A 50 0.96 -8.29 6.07
C MET A 50 2.26 -7.49 5.93
N GLY A 51 3.38 -8.21 5.81
CA GLY A 51 4.72 -7.65 5.60
C GLY A 51 5.55 -7.47 6.87
N ASP A 52 6.80 -7.03 6.67
CA ASP A 52 7.79 -6.86 7.73
C ASP A 52 7.67 -5.53 8.46
N ALA A 53 6.99 -5.56 9.61
CA ALA A 53 6.89 -4.42 10.52
C ALA A 53 8.11 -4.31 11.45
N ALA A 54 8.89 -5.37 11.63
CA ALA A 54 10.09 -5.35 12.48
C ALA A 54 11.19 -4.45 11.90
N ALA A 55 11.21 -4.30 10.56
CA ALA A 55 12.11 -3.37 9.86
C ALA A 55 11.65 -1.88 9.91
N ALA A 56 10.60 -1.53 10.66
CA ALA A 56 10.10 -0.17 10.74
C ALA A 56 10.99 0.74 11.62
N HIS A 57 11.26 1.96 11.15
CA HIS A 57 11.93 3.00 11.93
C HIS A 57 11.44 4.40 11.58
N ALA A 58 11.68 5.36 12.48
CA ALA A 58 11.09 6.69 12.39
C ALA A 58 11.51 7.46 11.12
N GLU A 59 12.78 7.37 10.73
CA GLU A 59 13.32 8.06 9.54
C GLU A 59 12.66 7.58 8.24
N LYS A 60 12.48 6.27 8.06
CA LYS A 60 11.74 5.71 6.92
C LYS A 60 10.31 6.23 6.88
N GLY A 61 9.67 6.36 8.05
CA GLY A 61 8.35 6.96 8.17
C GLY A 61 8.30 8.44 7.73
N HIS A 62 9.27 9.26 8.15
CA HIS A 62 9.33 10.67 7.72
C HIS A 62 9.58 10.78 6.22
N ALA A 63 10.54 10.03 5.67
CA ALA A 63 10.84 10.03 4.24
C ALA A 63 9.62 9.62 3.38
N ALA A 64 8.89 8.58 3.79
CA ALA A 64 7.68 8.15 3.09
C ALA A 64 6.56 9.21 3.15
N ALA A 65 6.38 9.84 4.32
CA ALA A 65 5.37 10.89 4.50
C ALA A 65 5.68 12.13 3.67
N ASP A 66 6.93 12.59 3.67
CA ASP A 66 7.37 13.74 2.87
C ASP A 66 7.19 13.50 1.38
N HIS A 67 7.57 12.30 0.91
CA HIS A 67 7.37 11.90 -0.48
C HIS A 67 5.87 11.90 -0.86
N GLY A 68 5.04 11.22 -0.06
CA GLY A 68 3.60 11.13 -0.31
C GLY A 68 2.90 12.48 -0.26
N ALA A 69 3.23 13.35 0.72
CA ALA A 69 2.66 14.68 0.82
C ALA A 69 2.99 15.54 -0.40
N ARG A 70 4.24 15.49 -0.87
CA ARG A 70 4.68 16.25 -2.06
C ARG A 70 3.95 15.78 -3.32
N ALA A 71 3.93 14.47 -3.57
CA ALA A 71 3.22 13.88 -4.71
C ALA A 71 1.70 14.16 -4.67
N PHE A 72 1.11 14.19 -3.47
CA PHE A 72 -0.31 14.52 -3.33
C PHE A 72 -0.60 15.99 -3.65
N VAL A 73 0.28 16.92 -3.25
CA VAL A 73 0.16 18.34 -3.64
C VAL A 73 0.27 18.49 -5.16
N GLU A 74 1.25 17.83 -5.78
CA GLU A 74 1.41 17.81 -7.25
C GLU A 74 0.15 17.30 -7.95
N LEU A 75 -0.46 16.22 -7.45
CA LEU A 75 -1.74 15.71 -7.96
C LEU A 75 -2.87 16.75 -7.83
N LEU A 76 -2.94 17.48 -6.72
CA LEU A 76 -3.97 18.51 -6.54
C LEU A 76 -3.78 19.70 -7.50
N GLU A 77 -2.54 20.05 -7.82
CA GLU A 77 -2.22 21.05 -8.84
C GLU A 77 -2.68 20.58 -10.23
N ASP A 78 -2.42 19.32 -10.58
CA ASP A 78 -2.91 18.71 -11.82
C ASP A 78 -4.44 18.71 -11.88
N VAL A 79 -5.12 18.26 -10.83
CA VAL A 79 -6.59 18.26 -10.74
C VAL A 79 -7.15 19.68 -10.90
N ARG A 80 -6.53 20.67 -10.27
CA ARG A 80 -6.93 22.09 -10.40
C ARG A 80 -6.74 22.62 -11.83
N ALA A 81 -5.69 22.20 -12.52
CA ALA A 81 -5.38 22.62 -13.89
C ALA A 81 -6.13 21.81 -14.97
N PHE A 82 -6.70 20.67 -14.59
CA PHE A 82 -7.42 19.78 -15.49
C PHE A 82 -8.82 20.33 -15.81
N ASP A 83 -8.97 20.75 -17.06
CA ASP A 83 -10.23 21.17 -17.67
C ASP A 83 -10.91 19.97 -18.32
N LEU A 84 -12.12 19.66 -17.86
CA LEU A 84 -12.96 18.58 -18.36
C LEU A 84 -13.37 18.75 -19.82
N SER A 85 -13.33 19.98 -20.37
CA SER A 85 -13.57 20.23 -21.80
C SER A 85 -12.61 19.46 -22.71
N ARG A 86 -11.44 19.03 -22.19
CA ARG A 86 -10.47 18.16 -22.89
C ARG A 86 -11.04 16.80 -23.30
N PHE A 87 -12.10 16.32 -22.64
CA PHE A 87 -12.79 15.10 -23.05
C PHE A 87 -13.76 15.32 -24.22
N SER A 88 -14.16 16.58 -24.45
CA SER A 88 -15.05 16.98 -25.53
C SER A 88 -14.26 17.15 -26.84
N ARG A 89 -13.87 16.04 -27.45
CA ARG A 89 -13.61 16.03 -28.90
C ARG A 89 -14.95 15.88 -29.62
N GLU A 90 -15.65 16.98 -29.80
CA GLU A 90 -16.69 17.06 -30.82
C GLU A 90 -15.99 17.17 -32.18
N GLY A 91 -16.30 16.23 -33.07
CA GLY A 91 -16.04 16.36 -34.51
C GLY A 91 -17.19 17.11 -35.18
#